data_AF-A0A661SNE9-F1
#
_entry.id   AF-A0A661SNE9-F1
#
_cell.length_a   1.000
_cell.length_b   1.000
_cell.length_c   1.000
_cell.angle_alpha   90.00
_cell.angle_beta   90.00
_cell.angle_gamma   90.00
#
_symmetry.space_group_name_H-M   'P 1'
#
loop_
_entity.id
_entity.type
_entity.pdbx_description
1 polymer ?
#
loop_
_entity_poly.entity_id
_entity_poly.type
_entity_poly.pdbx_seq_one_letter_code
_entity_poly.pdbx_strand_id
1 'polypeptide(L)'
;MSTIATDGLLVVQRKDALAPTRECIVIPRQVLDGLLTALHIKLDHPSSHQLKCVFHRFFYALDMDKAIENVVHSCHQCTSLKLIPHTILSQSTSDPPDAIGVSFAADVIRREKQFILVV
;
A
#
# COMPACT_ATOMS: atom_id res chain seq x y z
N MET A 1 10.15 29.56 -11.12
CA MET A 1 9.19 30.49 -11.75
C MET A 1 8.21 29.65 -12.55
N SER A 2 6.91 29.89 -12.41
CA SER A 2 5.88 29.23 -13.19
C SER A 2 5.58 30.05 -14.45
N THR A 3 5.49 29.40 -15.60
CA THR A 3 5.22 30.04 -16.90
C THR A 3 4.04 29.33 -17.56
N ILE A 4 3.29 30.04 -18.40
CA ILE A 4 2.24 29.44 -19.21
C ILE A 4 2.89 28.97 -20.51
N ALA A 5 2.77 27.67 -20.80
CA ALA A 5 3.27 27.07 -22.03
C ALA A 5 2.36 27.42 -23.22
N THR A 6 2.83 27.12 -24.43
CA THR A 6 2.13 27.46 -25.70
C THR A 6 0.80 26.72 -25.88
N ASP A 7 0.63 25.59 -25.17
CA ASP A 7 -0.59 24.79 -25.10
C ASP A 7 -1.58 25.28 -24.01
N GLY A 8 -1.26 26.38 -23.33
CA GLY A 8 -2.09 26.96 -22.27
C GLY A 8 -1.92 26.28 -20.91
N LEU A 9 -1.02 25.31 -20.77
CA LEU A 9 -0.75 24.65 -19.49
C LEU A 9 0.20 25.49 -18.63
N LEU A 10 -0.05 25.51 -17.32
CA LEU A 10 0.89 26.08 -16.37
C LEU A 10 2.04 25.09 -16.16
N VAL A 11 3.27 25.53 -16.41
CA VAL A 11 4.48 24.71 -16.25
C VAL A 11 5.45 25.33 -15.25
N VAL A 12 6.18 24.49 -14.53
CA VAL A 12 7.23 24.88 -13.59
C VAL A 12 8.53 24.23 -14.01
N GLN A 13 9.59 25.04 -14.11
CA GLN A 13 10.94 24.52 -14.30
C GLN A 13 11.49 24.00 -12.98
N ARG A 14 11.78 22.69 -12.94
CA ARG A 14 12.47 22.04 -11.83
C ARG A 14 13.97 21.97 -12.10
N LYS A 15 14.74 22.37 -11.09
CA LYS A 15 16.20 22.33 -11.05
C LYS A 15 16.62 21.38 -9.94
N ASP A 16 16.84 20.12 -10.29
CA ASP A 16 17.42 19.15 -9.37
C ASP A 16 18.95 19.16 -9.53
N ALA A 17 19.70 19.00 -8.42
CA ALA A 17 21.16 18.99 -8.47
C ALA A 17 21.65 17.84 -9.37
N LEU A 18 22.63 18.13 -10.24
CA LEU A 18 23.21 17.18 -11.20
C LEU A 18 22.22 16.59 -12.23
N ALA A 19 21.02 17.15 -12.36
CA ALA A 19 20.04 16.75 -13.36
C ALA A 19 19.77 17.89 -14.36
N PRO A 20 19.40 17.58 -15.61
CA PRO A 20 18.95 18.61 -16.54
C PRO A 20 17.68 19.27 -15.99
N THR A 21 17.56 20.58 -16.24
CA THR A 21 16.31 21.31 -16.01
C THR A 21 15.17 20.65 -16.76
N ARG A 22 14.06 20.41 -16.06
CA ARG A 22 12.86 19.81 -16.65
C ARG A 22 11.67 20.70 -16.43
N GLU A 23 10.78 20.74 -17.41
CA GLU A 23 9.49 21.40 -17.30
C GLU A 23 8.45 20.40 -16.80
N CYS A 24 7.74 20.76 -15.74
CA CYS A 24 6.71 19.94 -15.14
C CYS A 24 5.37 20.66 -15.21
N ILE A 25 4.34 19.93 -15.64
CA ILE A 25 2.99 20.46 -15.74
C ILE A 25 2.41 20.60 -14.33
N VAL A 26 1.87 21.77 -14.02
CA VAL A 26 1.23 22.03 -12.73
C VAL A 26 -0.17 21.45 -12.74
N ILE A 27 -0.43 20.56 -11.78
CA ILE A 27 -1.73 19.90 -11.62
C ILE A 27 -2.53 20.61 -10.52
N PRO A 28 -3.76 21.07 -10.80
CA PRO A 28 -4.66 21.62 -9.79
C PRO A 28 -5.03 20.56 -8.73
N ARG A 29 -5.19 20.99 -7.48
CA ARG A 29 -5.53 20.09 -6.35
C ARG A 29 -6.84 19.32 -6.59
N GLN A 30 -7.79 19.92 -7.30
CA GLN A 30 -9.11 19.35 -7.57
C GLN A 30 -9.06 18.07 -8.43
N VAL A 31 -8.03 17.93 -9.26
CA VAL A 31 -7.87 16.79 -10.19
C VAL A 31 -6.71 15.88 -9.80
N LEU A 32 -5.93 16.25 -8.78
CA LEU A 32 -4.72 15.54 -8.35
C LEU A 32 -5.03 14.11 -7.94
N ASP A 33 -6.03 13.90 -7.09
CA ASP A 33 -6.40 12.58 -6.58
C ASP A 33 -6.82 11.65 -7.74
N GLY A 34 -7.68 12.15 -8.64
CA GLY A 34 -8.13 11.37 -9.80
C GLY A 34 -6.99 10.97 -10.74
N LEU A 35 -6.04 11.90 -10.99
CA LEU A 35 -4.86 11.62 -11.80
C LEU A 35 -3.95 10.58 -11.11
N LEU A 36 -3.69 10.72 -9.82
CA LEU A 36 -2.86 9.79 -9.05
C LEU A 36 -3.50 8.40 -8.98
N THR A 37 -4.81 8.29 -8.76
CA THR A 37 -5.53 7.02 -8.79
C THR A 37 -5.44 6.37 -10.18
N ALA A 38 -5.63 7.14 -11.24
CA ALA A 38 -5.50 6.63 -12.60
C ALA A 38 -4.08 6.12 -12.90
N LEU A 39 -3.05 6.85 -12.46
CA LEU A 39 -1.65 6.42 -12.59
C LEU A 39 -1.37 5.18 -11.75
N HIS A 40 -1.83 5.13 -10.51
CA HIS A 40 -1.65 3.99 -9.62
C HIS A 40 -2.25 2.70 -10.21
N ILE A 41 -3.43 2.76 -10.82
CA ILE A 41 -4.06 1.59 -11.46
C ILE A 41 -3.37 1.24 -12.79
N LYS A 42 -3.12 2.24 -13.66
CA LYS A 42 -2.54 2.00 -15.00
C LYS A 42 -1.08 1.53 -14.96
N LEU A 43 -0.35 1.84 -13.89
CA LEU A 43 1.05 1.44 -13.70
C LEU A 43 1.20 0.19 -12.80
N ASP A 44 0.12 -0.57 -12.62
CA ASP A 44 0.11 -1.82 -11.86
C ASP A 44 0.50 -1.65 -10.38
N HIS A 45 -0.25 -0.81 -9.67
CA HIS A 45 -0.16 -0.63 -8.22
C HIS A 45 1.25 -0.34 -7.66
N PRO A 46 1.95 0.68 -8.18
CA PRO A 46 3.26 1.06 -7.66
C PRO A 46 3.16 1.49 -6.20
N SER A 47 4.24 1.25 -5.43
CA SER A 47 4.39 1.77 -4.07
C SER A 47 4.39 3.31 -4.06
N SER A 48 4.14 3.92 -2.91
CA SER A 48 4.12 5.38 -2.76
C SER A 48 5.40 6.04 -3.28
N HIS A 49 6.56 5.44 -3.02
CA HIS A 49 7.84 5.93 -3.52
C HIS A 49 7.93 5.83 -5.06
N GLN A 50 7.57 4.69 -5.64
CA GLN A 50 7.58 4.50 -7.09
C GLN A 50 6.62 5.46 -7.80
N LEU A 51 5.41 5.62 -7.27
CA LEU A 51 4.41 6.54 -7.80
C LEU A 51 4.91 7.99 -7.73
N LYS A 52 5.56 8.38 -6.63
CA LYS A 52 6.22 9.69 -6.48
C LYS A 52 7.29 9.90 -7.55
N CYS A 53 8.20 8.94 -7.77
CA CYS A 53 9.23 9.07 -8.79
C CYS A 53 8.66 9.26 -10.20
N VAL A 54 7.61 8.50 -10.55
CA VAL A 54 6.98 8.59 -11.87
C VAL A 54 6.23 9.91 -12.03
N PHE A 55 5.42 10.30 -11.04
CA PHE A 55 4.67 11.56 -11.06
C PHE A 55 5.60 12.77 -11.16
N HIS A 56 6.67 12.77 -10.35
CA HIS A 56 7.67 13.84 -10.33
C HIS A 56 8.39 14.01 -11.68
N ARG A 57 8.42 13.01 -12.55
CA ARG A 57 9.09 13.14 -13.85
C ARG A 57 8.39 14.12 -14.79
N PHE A 58 7.07 14.26 -14.68
CA PHE A 58 6.24 15.01 -15.64
C PHE A 58 5.39 16.09 -14.99
N PHE A 59 5.05 15.93 -13.71
CA PHE A 59 4.05 16.75 -13.03
C PHE A 59 4.61 17.43 -11.77
N TYR A 60 3.92 18.50 -11.38
CA TYR A 60 4.11 19.22 -10.13
C TYR A 60 2.75 19.53 -9.52
N ALA A 61 2.60 19.28 -8.22
CA ALA A 61 1.39 19.65 -7.49
C ALA A 61 1.74 20.00 -6.04
N LEU A 62 0.91 20.83 -5.42
CA LEU A 62 1.00 21.12 -4.00
C LEU A 62 0.52 19.91 -3.19
N ASP A 63 1.23 19.57 -2.12
CA ASP A 63 0.90 18.47 -1.20
C ASP A 63 0.81 17.09 -1.88
N MET A 64 1.57 16.88 -2.98
CA MET A 64 1.54 15.62 -3.73
C MET A 64 1.89 14.40 -2.88
N ASP A 65 2.80 14.54 -1.91
CA ASP A 65 3.24 13.43 -1.06
C ASP A 65 2.08 12.88 -0.22
N LYS A 66 1.31 13.77 0.40
CA LYS A 66 0.11 13.41 1.16
C LYS A 66 -0.96 12.79 0.27
N ALA A 67 -1.17 13.33 -0.92
CA ALA A 67 -2.14 12.79 -1.87
C ALA A 67 -1.74 11.38 -2.36
N ILE A 68 -0.45 11.17 -2.66
CA ILE A 68 0.10 9.87 -3.07
C ILE A 68 -0.09 8.83 -1.96
N GLU A 69 0.24 9.16 -0.72
CA GLU A 69 0.02 8.26 0.41
C GLU A 69 -1.45 7.90 0.55
N ASN A 70 -2.35 8.88 0.49
CA ASN A 70 -3.78 8.65 0.57
C ASN A 70 -4.28 7.70 -0.54
N VAL A 71 -3.84 7.89 -1.80
CA VAL A 71 -4.25 7.04 -2.93
C VAL A 71 -3.76 5.61 -2.76
N VAL A 72 -2.50 5.40 -2.37
CA VAL A 72 -1.95 4.06 -2.17
C VAL A 72 -2.59 3.36 -0.97
N HIS A 73 -2.84 4.07 0.12
CA HIS A 73 -3.48 3.51 1.32
C HIS A 73 -4.98 3.25 1.15
N SER A 74 -5.68 4.05 0.36
CA SER A 74 -7.10 3.85 0.05
C SER A 74 -7.34 2.81 -1.05
N CYS A 75 -6.29 2.34 -1.73
CA CYS A 75 -6.43 1.29 -2.74
C CYS A 75 -6.83 -0.04 -2.10
N HIS A 76 -8.01 -0.55 -2.46
CA HIS A 76 -8.52 -1.83 -1.97
C HIS A 76 -7.64 -3.02 -2.37
N GLN A 77 -7.14 -3.05 -3.60
CA GLN A 77 -6.27 -4.13 -4.07
C GLN A 77 -4.96 -4.17 -3.27
N CYS A 78 -4.27 -3.04 -3.12
CA CYS A 78 -3.06 -2.96 -2.30
C CYS A 78 -3.35 -3.32 -0.84
N THR A 79 -4.48 -2.88 -0.29
CA THR A 79 -4.86 -3.19 1.09
C THR A 79 -5.14 -4.67 1.29
N SER A 80 -5.77 -5.34 0.31
CA SER A 80 -6.05 -6.78 0.36
C SER A 80 -4.78 -7.64 0.31
N LEU A 81 -3.72 -7.13 -0.31
CA LEU A 81 -2.42 -7.79 -0.43
C LEU A 81 -1.48 -7.51 0.75
N LYS A 82 -1.83 -6.56 1.63
CA LYS A 82 -1.02 -6.28 2.81
C LYS A 82 -1.00 -7.50 3.70
N LEU A 83 0.22 -7.88 4.11
CA LEU A 83 0.41 -8.99 5.04
C LEU A 83 -0.34 -8.69 6.34
N ILE A 84 -1.19 -9.63 6.75
CA ILE A 84 -1.78 -9.63 8.08
C ILE A 84 -0.62 -9.85 9.07
N PRO A 85 -0.50 -9.06 10.14
CA PRO A 85 0.56 -9.26 11.12
C PRO A 85 0.57 -10.70 11.62
N HIS A 86 1.76 -11.32 11.66
CA HIS A 86 1.99 -12.73 12.01
C HIS A 86 1.42 -13.14 13.37
N THR A 87 1.19 -12.19 14.27
CA THR A 87 0.60 -12.44 15.59
C THR A 87 -0.88 -12.05 15.56
N ILE A 88 -1.72 -12.99 15.14
CA ILE A 88 -3.13 -12.98 15.52
C ILE A 88 -3.14 -13.37 17.00
N LEU A 89 -3.19 -12.40 17.90
CA LEU A 89 -3.46 -12.68 19.31
C LEU A 89 -4.89 -13.19 19.39
N SER A 90 -5.06 -14.49 19.65
CA SER A 90 -6.36 -15.06 19.98
C SER A 90 -6.83 -14.39 21.27
N GLN A 91 -7.77 -13.44 21.15
CA GLN A 91 -8.39 -12.86 22.34
C GLN A 91 -9.30 -13.93 22.94
N SER A 92 -8.85 -14.51 24.05
CA SER A 92 -9.62 -15.38 24.90
C SER A 92 -9.78 -14.70 26.26
N THR A 93 -10.96 -14.85 26.86
CA THR A 93 -11.19 -14.47 28.26
C THR A 93 -10.78 -15.58 29.24
N SER A 94 -10.23 -16.69 28.75
CA SER A 94 -9.71 -17.78 29.58
C SER A 94 -8.31 -17.47 30.09
N ASP A 95 -7.96 -18.03 31.24
CA ASP A 95 -6.58 -18.03 31.73
C ASP A 95 -5.64 -18.72 30.70
N PRO A 96 -4.38 -18.25 30.58
CA PRO A 96 -3.40 -18.90 29.72
C PRO A 96 -3.06 -20.31 30.24
N PRO A 97 -2.71 -21.26 29.36
CA PRO A 97 -2.33 -22.61 29.79
C PRO A 97 -1.03 -22.60 30.61
N ASP A 98 -0.96 -23.47 31.62
CA ASP A 98 0.17 -23.54 32.57
C ASP A 98 1.52 -23.93 31.94
N ALA A 99 1.50 -24.56 30.76
CA ALA A 99 2.69 -24.98 30.02
C ALA A 99 2.44 -25.12 28.50
N ILE A 100 3.51 -25.19 27.73
CA ILE A 100 3.47 -25.42 26.27
C ILE A 100 3.09 -26.89 26.00
N GLY A 101 2.14 -27.12 25.08
CA GLY A 101 1.74 -28.48 24.67
C GLY A 101 0.73 -29.18 25.60
N VAL A 102 0.10 -28.45 26.51
CA VAL A 102 -0.91 -29.00 27.46
C VAL A 102 -2.15 -29.55 26.74
N SER A 103 -2.48 -29.00 25.57
CA SER A 103 -3.56 -29.49 24.73
C SER A 103 -3.11 -29.64 23.28
N PHE A 104 -3.48 -30.75 22.65
CA PHE A 104 -3.32 -30.96 21.21
C PHE A 104 -4.57 -31.67 20.67
N ALA A 105 -4.96 -31.33 19.45
CA ALA A 105 -6.03 -32.04 18.76
C ALA A 105 -5.45 -33.33 18.16
N ALA A 106 -6.10 -34.46 18.42
CA ALA A 106 -5.76 -35.74 17.81
C ALA A 106 -7.02 -36.57 17.61
N ASP A 107 -7.00 -37.37 16.55
CA ASP A 107 -8.10 -38.27 16.24
C ASP A 107 -8.00 -39.53 17.10
N VAL A 108 -9.11 -39.92 17.73
CA VAL A 108 -9.21 -41.14 18.52
C VAL A 108 -10.20 -42.08 17.88
N ILE A 109 -9.72 -43.22 17.40
CA ILE A 109 -10.54 -44.27 16.82
C ILE A 109 -10.93 -45.27 17.91
N ARG A 110 -12.17 -45.76 17.89
CA ARG A 110 -12.62 -46.84 18.77
C ARG A 110 -12.80 -48.13 17.97
N ARG A 111 -12.03 -49.18 18.29
CA ARG A 111 -12.12 -50.51 17.65
C ARG A 111 -11.97 -51.61 18.70
N GLU A 112 -12.80 -52.65 18.65
CA GLU A 112 -12.79 -53.76 19.64
C GLU A 112 -12.74 -53.31 21.11
N LYS A 113 -13.51 -52.26 21.45
CA LYS A 113 -13.54 -51.61 22.78
C LYS A 113 -12.22 -50.96 23.22
N GLN A 114 -11.22 -50.89 22.36
CA GLN A 114 -9.97 -50.14 22.59
C GLN A 114 -10.06 -48.75 21.96
N PHE A 115 -9.50 -47.77 22.65
CA PHE A 115 -9.27 -46.42 22.11
C PHE A 115 -7.87 -46.37 21.52
N ILE A 116 -7.78 -46.02 20.24
CA ILE A 116 -6.54 -45.94 19.48
C ILE A 116 -6.32 -44.47 19.15
N LEU A 117 -5.26 -43.89 19.71
CA LEU A 117 -4.80 -42.55 19.36
C LEU A 117 -4.09 -42.60 18.00
N VAL A 118 -4.51 -41.77 17.05
CA VAL A 118 -3.86 -41.62 15.75
C VAL A 118 -3.10 -40.29 15.78
N VAL A 119 -1.77 -40.36 15.69
CA VAL A 119 -0.84 -39.22 15.63
C VAL A 119 -0.13 -39.22 14.29
#